data_AF-A0A3D2SJJ2-F1
#
_entry.id   AF-A0A3D2SJJ2-F1
#
_cell.length_a   1.000
_cell.length_b   1.000
_cell.length_c   1.000
_cell.angle_alpha   90.00
_cell.angle_beta   90.00
_cell.angle_gamma   90.00
#
_symmetry.space_group_name_H-M   'P 1'
#
loop_
_entity.id
_entity.type
_entity.pdbx_description
1 polymer ?
#
loop_
_entity_poly.entity_id
_entity_poly.type
_entity_poly.pdbx_seq_one_letter_code
_entity_poly.pdbx_strand_id
1 'polypeptide(L)' 'LPKHARLVGYVLKHLDPESDLPWHRVINAQGKISTSRLNAHGENIQQMKLLEEDVVVVAGKVSLKKYQWN' A
#
# COMPACT_ATOMS: atom_id res chain seq x y z
N LEU A 1 14.24 12.36 7.82
CA LEU A 1 14.10 13.22 6.62
C LEU A 1 12.64 13.62 6.40
N PRO A 2 12.16 14.73 6.97
CA PRO A 2 10.88 15.30 6.54
C PRO A 2 10.93 15.71 5.05
N LYS A 3 9.76 15.85 4.40
CA LYS A 3 9.55 16.34 3.01
C LYS A 3 9.75 15.37 1.82
N HIS A 4 9.99 14.07 2.04
CA HIS A 4 10.25 13.12 0.94
C HIS A 4 9.12 12.12 0.65
N ALA A 5 7.88 12.39 1.07
CA ALA A 5 6.75 11.47 0.89
C ALA A 5 6.52 11.05 -0.57
N ARG A 6 6.70 11.99 -1.53
CA ARG A 6 6.60 11.69 -2.96
C ARG A 6 7.71 10.75 -3.44
N LEU A 7 8.94 10.94 -2.95
CA LEU A 7 10.07 10.08 -3.29
C LEU A 7 9.84 8.67 -2.76
N VAL A 8 9.34 8.52 -1.53
CA VAL A 8 8.98 7.20 -0.97
C VAL A 8 7.96 6.50 -1.87
N GLY A 9 6.87 7.19 -2.25
CA GLY A 9 5.87 6.63 -3.17
C GLY A 9 6.46 6.24 -4.52
N TYR A 10 7.38 7.05 -5.07
CA TYR A 10 8.08 6.74 -6.32
C TYR A 10 8.94 5.48 -6.21
N VAL A 11 9.75 5.34 -5.15
CA VAL A 11 10.60 4.17 -4.91
C VAL A 11 9.74 2.91 -4.79
N LEU A 12 8.68 2.94 -3.97
CA LEU A 12 7.81 1.78 -3.79
C LEU A 12 7.06 1.39 -5.07
N LYS A 13 6.72 2.36 -5.92
CA LYS A 13 6.12 2.08 -7.24
C LYS A 13 7.08 1.31 -8.16
N HIS A 14 8.38 1.57 -8.09
CA HIS A 14 9.40 0.95 -8.95
C HIS A 14 10.17 -0.19 -8.28
N LEU A 15 9.75 -0.60 -7.09
CA LEU A 15 10.35 -1.72 -6.38
C LEU A 15 10.24 -3.01 -7.22
N ASP A 16 11.30 -3.79 -7.24
CA ASP A 16 11.32 -5.12 -7.87
C ASP A 16 10.13 -5.96 -7.36
N PRO A 17 9.35 -6.63 -8.24
CA PRO A 17 8.31 -7.55 -7.83
C PRO A 17 8.77 -8.63 -6.84
N GLU A 18 10.02 -9.07 -6.93
CA GLU A 18 10.62 -10.11 -6.07
C GLU A 18 11.22 -9.57 -4.77
N SER A 19 11.04 -8.27 -4.49
CA SER A 19 11.55 -7.68 -3.25
C SER A 19 10.81 -8.18 -2.01
N ASP A 20 11.57 -8.61 -1.00
CA ASP A 20 11.05 -9.02 0.32
C ASP A 20 10.48 -7.88 1.18
N LEU A 21 10.65 -6.62 0.77
CA LEU A 21 10.11 -5.48 1.52
C LEU A 21 8.57 -5.50 1.55
N PRO A 22 7.94 -5.30 2.74
CA PRO A 22 6.49 -5.28 2.89
C PRO A 22 5.89 -3.94 2.41
N TRP A 23 6.10 -3.62 1.13
CA TRP A 23 5.69 -2.36 0.52
C TRP A 23 4.18 -2.13 0.59
N HIS A 24 3.38 -3.20 0.64
CA HIS A 24 1.93 -3.14 0.69
C HIS A 24 1.39 -2.48 1.96
N ARG A 25 2.18 -2.43 3.04
CA ARG A 25 1.83 -1.75 4.29
C ARG A 25 1.93 -0.23 4.22
N VAL A 26 2.52 0.33 3.16
CA VAL A 26 2.64 1.78 2.99
C VAL A 26 1.43 2.30 2.19
N ILE A 27 0.61 3.09 2.88
CA ILE A 27 -0.60 3.73 2.37
C ILE A 27 -0.48 5.24 2.53
N ASN A 28 -1.15 6.01 1.66
CA ASN A 28 -1.03 7.46 1.73
C ASN A 28 -1.78 8.03 2.96
N ALA A 29 -1.53 9.31 3.27
CA ALA A 29 -2.14 10.00 4.40
C ALA A 29 -3.67 10.13 4.33
N GLN A 30 -4.29 9.85 3.18
CA GLN A 30 -5.76 9.81 3.03
C GLN A 30 -6.33 8.40 3.27
N GLY A 31 -5.49 7.44 3.63
CA GLY A 31 -5.86 6.02 3.81
C GLY A 31 -6.08 5.29 2.49
N LYS A 32 -5.59 5.81 1.35
CA LYS A 32 -5.79 5.19 0.03
C LYS A 32 -4.55 4.45 -0.45
N ILE A 33 -4.80 3.35 -1.15
CA ILE A 33 -3.80 2.64 -1.96
C ILE A 33 -3.33 3.59 -3.07
N SER A 34 -2.01 3.74 -3.21
CA SER A 34 -1.40 4.62 -4.22
C SER A 34 -0.74 3.85 -5.36
N THR A 35 -0.64 2.53 -5.25
CA THR A 35 -0.03 1.67 -6.27
C THR A 35 -1.09 1.11 -7.23
N SER A 36 -0.70 0.92 -8.48
CA SER A 36 -1.54 0.34 -9.54
C SER A 36 -1.07 -1.06 -9.93
N ARG A 37 -0.44 -1.79 -9.00
CA ARG A 37 0.04 -3.16 -9.25
C ARG A 37 -1.16 -4.10 -9.28
N LEU A 38 -1.40 -4.71 -10.44
CA LEU A 38 -2.49 -5.66 -10.67
C LEU A 38 -1.91 -7.05 -10.91
N ASN A 39 -2.60 -8.08 -10.44
CA ASN A 39 -2.29 -9.46 -10.80
C ASN A 39 -2.85 -9.81 -12.20
N ALA A 40 -2.68 -11.05 -12.65
CA ALA A 40 -3.15 -11.52 -13.96
C ALA A 40 -4.69 -11.45 -14.12
N HIS A 41 -5.44 -11.35 -13.02
CA HIS A 41 -6.90 -11.25 -12.99
C HIS A 41 -7.39 -9.79 -12.90
N GLY A 42 -6.48 -8.81 -12.88
CA GLY A 42 -6.82 -7.39 -12.75
C GLY A 42 -7.10 -6.94 -11.32
N GLU A 43 -6.81 -7.77 -10.32
CA GLU A 43 -7.02 -7.46 -8.91
C GLU A 43 -5.84 -6.66 -8.34
N ASN A 44 -6.11 -5.69 -7.46
CA ASN A 44 -5.07 -4.89 -6.86
C ASN A 44 -4.25 -5.71 -5.83
N ILE A 45 -2.96 -5.92 -6.11
CA ILE A 45 -2.08 -6.75 -5.29
C ILE A 45 -1.92 -6.19 -3.88
N GLN A 46 -1.88 -4.86 -3.74
CA GLN A 46 -1.75 -4.22 -2.42
C GLN A 46 -2.99 -4.50 -1.57
N GLN A 47 -4.18 -4.43 -2.15
CA GLN A 47 -5.42 -4.73 -1.45
C GLN A 47 -5.47 -6.20 -1.00
N MET A 48 -5.04 -7.13 -1.86
CA MET A 48 -4.99 -8.55 -1.52
C MET A 48 -4.04 -8.82 -0.35
N LYS A 49 -2.81 -8.29 -0.40
CA LYS A 49 -1.83 -8.45 0.69
C LYS A 49 -2.25 -7.78 2.00
N LEU A 50 -2.95 -6.66 1.93
CA LEU A 50 -3.54 -6.03 3.12
C LEU A 50 -4.64 -6.91 3.72
N LEU A 51 -5.48 -7.52 2.88
CA LEU A 51 -6.53 -8.43 3.34
C LEU A 51 -5.95 -9.71 3.98
N GLU A 52 -4.85 -10.24 3.45
CA GLU A 52 -4.09 -11.36 4.07
C GLU A 52 -3.59 -11.02 5.48
N GLU A 53 -3.44 -9.74 5.80
CA GLU A 53 -3.05 -9.24 7.13
C GLU A 53 -4.25 -8.70 7.94
N ASP A 54 -5.47 -9.07 7.57
CA ASP A 54 -6.73 -8.61 8.19
C ASP A 54 -6.97 -7.07 8.12
N VAL A 55 -6.27 -6.38 7.21
CA VAL A 55 -6.44 -4.95 6.94
C VAL A 55 -7.45 -4.74 5.83
N VAL A 56 -8.70 -4.50 6.22
CA VAL A 56 -9.81 -4.32 5.28
C VAL A 56 -9.74 -2.96 4.56
N VAL A 57 -9.89 -2.99 3.23
CA VAL A 57 -10.08 -1.81 2.37
C VAL A 57 -11.57 -1.67 2.05
N VAL A 58 -12.21 -0.62 2.59
CA VAL A 58 -13.64 -0.34 2.37
C VAL A 58 -13.78 0.88 1.46
N ALA A 59 -14.48 0.72 0.34
CA ALA A 59 -14.65 1.79 -0.66
C ALA A 59 -13.31 2.46 -1.06
N GLY A 60 -12.26 1.66 -1.24
CA GLY A 60 -10.93 2.11 -1.62
C GLY A 60 -10.12 2.80 -0.51
N LYS A 61 -10.56 2.69 0.77
CA LYS A 61 -9.89 3.30 1.92
C LYS A 61 -9.64 2.32 3.06
N VAL A 62 -8.49 2.46 3.70
CA VAL A 62 -8.12 1.84 4.97
C VAL A 62 -8.39 2.83 6.11
N SER A 63 -8.93 2.32 7.22
CA SER A 63 -9.10 3.12 8.44
C SER A 63 -7.76 3.33 9.13
N LEU A 64 -7.09 4.46 8.88
CA LEU A 64 -5.81 4.78 9.51
C LEU A 64 -5.91 4.82 11.04
N LYS A 65 -7.03 5.25 11.60
CA LYS A 65 -7.28 5.23 13.05
C LYS A 65 -7.13 3.82 13.66
N LYS A 66 -7.44 2.77 12.89
CA LYS A 66 -7.38 1.38 13.35
C LYS A 66 -6.02 0.72 13.10
N TYR A 67 -5.38 1.03 11.96
CA TYR A 67 -4.24 0.25 11.46
C TYR A 67 -2.92 1.05 11.35
N GLN A 68 -2.94 2.36 11.55
CA GLN A 68 -1.71 3.16 11.50
C GLN A 68 -0.78 2.77 12.66
N TRP A 69 0.50 2.61 12.34
CA TRP A 69 1.54 2.34 13.34
C TRP A 69 1.80 3.60 14.21
N ASN A 70 1.96 3.40 15.52
CA ASN A 70 2.24 4.44 16.52
C ASN A 70 3.69 4.36 17.00
#